data_AF-A0A4R2SWL2-F1
#
_entry.id   AF-A0A4R2SWL2-F1
#
_cell.length_a   1.000
_cell.length_b   1.000
_cell.length_c   1.000
_cell.angle_alpha   90.00
_cell.angle_beta   90.00
_cell.angle_gamma   90.00
#
_symmetry.space_group_name_H-M   'P 1'
#
loop_
_entity.id
_entity.type
_entity.pdbx_description
1 polymer ?
#
loop_
_entity_poly.entity_id
_entity_poly.type
_entity_poly.pdbx_seq_one_letter_code
_entity_poly.pdbx_strand_id
1 'polypeptide(L)'
;MSEKSIQTAQYVGYGMIGSADGYQYSVEGVENTLHLVQQWDLSGEGARAMPTPNKENIVLPLYCVQRLEYQGKPVYGVAQYHTFRQKGSHRSGTYLGAFVETITVALDSNAVFEMLKTLVQYQLQHFVDFSHQTYQSGIFGKPCPDLPILEKWELKVAATTLFNATDHELFIPLEANEQRIEVFNLLHQTKLIEQYGKIYFSANPEISQYLQKSPQIEKLSPAYLKVLGQQADRFTQKFAQYANAYQKEKQGKEQIEQRYQELMQTMQTQIDAQVNSKIGAFQESVNQEKSRLNVHIAQLAENEKMQQNKINELNQHIRETETQNREKNNALVKIASLLNNLDQKGIASVGLVRKEELDSLKQQLNATERQQQLYLNSKDQEIANLNAYIQELKKPDFLKWLFAGLCSIFFILSCILGVMQYSNDDANKLKESTNKVEQLKNKNTELEKINKDQKIKIEELERNQSRVTEQELKQSPNRAIQGK
;
A
#
# COMPACT_ATOMS: atom_id res chain seq x y z
N MET A 1 47.71 12.90 18.18
CA MET A 1 46.67 12.25 17.35
C MET A 1 45.73 13.31 16.78
N SER A 2 45.45 13.26 15.48
CA SER A 2 44.46 14.12 14.80
C SER A 2 43.01 13.68 15.07
N GLU A 3 42.01 14.55 14.87
CA GLU A 3 40.58 14.21 15.05
C GLU A 3 40.15 13.02 14.16
N LYS A 4 40.68 12.93 12.94
CA LYS A 4 40.47 11.80 12.04
C LYS A 4 41.08 10.50 12.58
N SER A 5 42.25 10.56 13.21
CA SER A 5 42.86 9.37 13.84
C SER A 5 42.02 8.85 15.02
N ILE A 6 41.37 9.74 15.77
CA ILE A 6 40.47 9.37 16.88
C ILE A 6 39.23 8.67 16.34
N GLN A 7 38.67 9.14 15.22
CA GLN A 7 37.50 8.51 14.60
C GLN A 7 37.82 7.13 13.99
N THR A 8 38.98 6.97 13.33
CA THR A 8 39.43 5.68 12.79
C THR A 8 39.77 4.68 13.90
N ALA A 9 40.36 5.13 15.01
CA ALA A 9 40.77 4.28 16.14
C ALA A 9 39.59 3.56 16.83
N GLN A 10 38.35 4.03 16.63
CA GLN A 10 37.14 3.35 17.12
C GLN A 10 36.81 2.08 16.33
N TYR A 11 37.31 1.96 15.10
CA TYR A 11 36.98 0.86 14.18
C TYR A 11 38.16 -0.04 13.86
N VAL A 12 39.39 0.38 14.18
CA VAL A 12 40.63 -0.32 13.82
C VAL A 12 41.48 -0.59 15.06
N GLY A 13 41.63 -1.86 15.42
CA GLY A 13 42.59 -2.34 16.42
C GLY A 13 43.89 -2.80 15.77
N TYR A 14 45.01 -2.66 16.47
CA TYR A 14 46.29 -3.16 15.99
C TYR A 14 47.24 -3.45 17.15
N GLY A 15 48.24 -4.28 16.90
CA GLY A 15 49.20 -4.63 17.93
C GLY A 15 50.35 -5.50 17.48
N MET A 16 51.23 -5.78 18.44
CA MET A 16 52.44 -6.59 18.27
C MET A 16 52.29 -7.90 19.04
N ILE A 17 52.92 -8.95 18.53
CA ILE A 17 52.84 -10.33 19.03
C ILE A 17 54.28 -10.82 19.26
N GLY A 18 54.64 -11.23 20.47
CA GLY A 18 56.01 -11.68 20.76
C GLY A 18 56.15 -12.58 21.99
N SER A 19 57.18 -13.44 21.96
CA SER A 19 57.47 -14.44 23.00
C SER A 19 58.94 -14.42 23.42
N ALA A 20 59.32 -13.46 24.27
CA ALA A 20 60.72 -13.31 24.70
C ALA A 20 61.15 -14.34 25.74
N ASP A 21 60.27 -14.75 26.65
CA ASP A 21 60.54 -15.69 27.74
C ASP A 21 59.68 -16.97 27.68
N GLY A 22 59.12 -17.27 26.50
CA GLY A 22 58.42 -18.54 26.20
C GLY A 22 56.92 -18.48 26.41
N TYR A 23 56.43 -17.40 27.02
CA TYR A 23 55.02 -17.03 27.02
C TYR A 23 54.76 -16.04 25.89
N GLN A 24 53.78 -16.37 25.07
CA GLN A 24 53.29 -15.49 24.01
C GLN A 24 52.54 -14.33 24.65
N TYR A 25 52.91 -13.11 24.26
CA TYR A 25 52.21 -11.90 24.65
C TYR A 25 51.83 -11.15 23.39
N SER A 26 50.69 -10.47 23.46
CA SER A 26 50.26 -9.54 22.44
C SER A 26 49.94 -8.20 23.11
N VAL A 27 50.26 -7.10 22.44
CA VAL A 27 50.19 -5.73 22.98
C VAL A 27 49.37 -4.85 22.04
N GLU A 28 48.36 -4.17 22.59
CA GLU A 28 47.49 -3.20 21.90
C GLU A 28 48.21 -1.87 21.66
N GLY A 29 47.95 -1.23 20.52
CA GLY A 29 48.45 0.13 20.25
C GLY A 29 47.58 1.28 20.72
N VAL A 30 46.30 1.05 21.03
CA VAL A 30 45.43 2.08 21.60
C VAL A 30 44.63 1.46 22.73
N GLU A 31 44.79 1.98 23.96
CA GLU A 31 43.90 1.65 25.07
C GLU A 31 42.46 2.05 24.68
N ASN A 32 41.51 1.10 24.76
CA ASN A 32 40.07 1.20 24.46
C ASN A 32 39.59 0.68 23.08
N THR A 33 40.45 0.08 22.26
CA THR A 33 40.01 -0.61 21.04
C THR A 33 39.92 -2.11 21.30
N LEU A 34 38.91 -2.80 20.72
CA LEU A 34 38.71 -4.26 20.68
C LEU A 34 39.71 -5.09 21.52
N HIS A 35 39.32 -5.54 22.72
CA HIS A 35 40.19 -6.35 23.58
C HIS A 35 40.30 -7.81 23.11
N LEU A 36 40.68 -8.04 21.85
CA LEU A 36 40.82 -9.36 21.24
C LEU A 36 42.26 -9.82 21.12
N VAL A 37 43.19 -9.12 21.77
CA VAL A 37 44.63 -9.30 21.60
C VAL A 37 45.16 -10.68 21.96
N GLN A 38 44.54 -11.37 22.91
CA GLN A 38 44.89 -12.76 23.23
C GLN A 38 44.44 -13.76 22.14
N GLN A 39 43.56 -13.37 21.23
CA GLN A 39 43.04 -14.25 20.17
C GLN A 39 43.96 -14.31 18.94
N TRP A 40 44.99 -13.45 18.90
CA TRP A 40 45.98 -13.39 17.82
C TRP A 40 47.23 -14.25 18.08
N ASP A 41 47.27 -15.00 19.17
CA ASP A 41 48.32 -16.00 19.37
C ASP A 41 48.04 -17.20 18.46
N LEU A 42 49.05 -17.63 17.68
CA LEU A 42 48.92 -18.83 16.85
C LEU A 42 48.63 -20.05 17.74
N SER A 43 47.61 -20.80 17.34
CA SER A 43 47.20 -22.05 17.96
C SER A 43 47.20 -23.19 16.93
N GLY A 44 47.10 -24.43 17.41
CA GLY A 44 46.87 -25.58 16.54
C GLY A 44 47.93 -25.75 15.46
N GLU A 45 47.48 -25.97 14.22
CA GLU A 45 48.36 -26.26 13.09
C GLU A 45 49.15 -25.04 12.60
N GLY A 46 48.61 -23.83 12.74
CA GLY A 46 49.34 -22.59 12.45
C GLY A 46 50.58 -22.41 13.31
N ALA A 47 50.49 -22.72 14.61
CA ALA A 47 51.64 -22.68 15.52
C ALA A 47 52.68 -23.77 15.20
N ARG A 48 52.22 -25.00 14.90
CA ARG A 48 53.08 -26.14 14.56
C ARG A 48 53.80 -25.98 13.23
N ALA A 49 53.24 -25.19 12.32
CA ALA A 49 53.85 -24.92 11.02
C ALA A 49 55.08 -24.02 11.11
N MET A 50 55.29 -23.31 12.23
CA MET A 50 56.39 -22.36 12.37
C MET A 50 57.75 -23.08 12.44
N PRO A 51 58.63 -22.90 11.42
CA PRO A 51 59.88 -23.64 11.34
C PRO A 51 60.89 -23.12 12.36
N THR A 52 62.03 -23.81 12.45
CA THR A 52 63.16 -23.29 13.25
C THR A 52 63.72 -22.03 12.56
N PRO A 53 64.00 -20.94 13.31
CA PRO A 53 64.54 -19.71 12.74
C PRO A 53 65.89 -19.95 12.05
N ASN A 54 65.95 -19.60 10.76
CA ASN A 54 67.15 -19.53 9.95
C ASN A 54 67.05 -18.30 9.01
N LYS A 55 68.15 -17.96 8.31
CA LYS A 55 68.20 -16.75 7.46
C LYS A 55 67.14 -16.72 6.36
N GLU A 56 66.69 -17.87 5.86
CA GLU A 56 65.71 -17.97 4.78
C GLU A 56 64.27 -17.90 5.33
N ASN A 57 64.02 -18.51 6.49
CA ASN A 57 62.70 -18.61 7.09
C ASN A 57 62.26 -17.35 7.84
N ILE A 58 63.18 -16.53 8.35
CA ILE A 58 62.84 -15.29 9.08
C ILE A 58 62.23 -14.24 8.13
N VAL A 59 62.57 -14.29 6.84
CA VAL A 59 62.15 -13.28 5.84
C VAL A 59 60.71 -13.47 5.41
N LEU A 60 60.27 -14.72 5.22
CA LEU A 60 58.96 -15.04 4.66
C LEU A 60 57.95 -15.37 5.77
N PRO A 61 56.89 -14.55 5.94
CA PRO A 61 55.94 -14.74 7.02
C PRO A 61 54.87 -15.79 6.72
N LEU A 62 54.21 -16.24 7.78
CA LEU A 62 52.86 -16.80 7.73
C LEU A 62 51.86 -15.67 7.94
N TYR A 63 50.88 -15.53 7.05
CA TYR A 63 49.74 -14.67 7.25
C TYR A 63 48.54 -15.48 7.75
N CYS A 64 47.72 -14.88 8.60
CA CYS A 64 46.45 -15.43 9.02
C CYS A 64 45.37 -14.36 8.92
N VAL A 65 44.29 -14.66 8.21
CA VAL A 65 43.06 -13.88 8.23
C VAL A 65 42.05 -14.64 9.07
N GLN A 66 41.44 -13.95 10.02
CA GLN A 66 40.52 -14.54 10.97
C GLN A 66 39.28 -13.67 11.12
N ARG A 67 38.12 -14.34 11.23
CA ARG A 67 36.87 -13.73 11.67
C ARG A 67 36.67 -14.06 13.14
N LEU A 68 36.40 -13.04 13.92
CA LEU A 68 36.09 -13.10 15.34
C LEU A 68 34.71 -12.51 15.58
N GLU A 69 34.14 -12.80 16.75
CA GLU A 69 32.91 -12.18 17.21
C GLU A 69 33.18 -11.41 18.49
N TYR A 70 32.82 -10.13 18.51
CA TYR A 70 32.94 -9.28 19.69
C TYR A 70 31.64 -8.52 19.91
N GLN A 71 31.01 -8.75 21.06
CA GLN A 71 29.74 -8.11 21.45
C GLN A 71 28.64 -8.26 20.37
N GLY A 72 28.55 -9.43 19.72
CA GLY A 72 27.58 -9.71 18.66
C GLY A 72 27.89 -9.05 17.31
N LYS A 73 29.08 -8.47 17.14
CA LYS A 73 29.54 -7.89 15.87
C LYS A 73 30.70 -8.72 15.30
N PRO A 74 30.74 -8.94 13.98
CA PRO A 74 31.89 -9.56 13.34
C PRO A 74 33.09 -8.61 13.39
N VAL A 75 34.22 -9.16 13.78
CA VAL A 75 35.53 -8.52 13.71
C VAL A 75 36.36 -9.28 12.70
N TYR A 76 36.97 -8.56 11.77
CA TYR A 76 37.86 -9.13 10.78
C TYR A 76 39.26 -8.65 11.07
N GLY A 77 40.22 -9.56 11.15
CA GLY A 77 41.60 -9.17 11.29
C GLY A 77 42.56 -10.02 10.50
N VAL A 78 43.76 -9.49 10.41
CA VAL A 78 44.88 -10.01 9.67
C VAL A 78 46.08 -9.95 10.58
N ALA A 79 46.78 -11.07 10.70
CA ALA A 79 48.05 -11.13 11.37
C ALA A 79 49.15 -11.61 10.44
N GLN A 80 50.37 -11.17 10.72
CA GLN A 80 51.58 -11.71 10.11
C GLN A 80 52.52 -12.23 11.19
N TYR A 81 53.14 -13.38 10.93
CA TYR A 81 54.03 -14.06 11.86
C TYR A 81 55.34 -14.42 11.18
N HIS A 82 56.45 -14.08 11.82
CA HIS A 82 57.80 -14.43 11.41
C HIS A 82 58.37 -15.42 12.43
N THR A 83 58.98 -16.51 11.96
CA THR A 83 59.70 -17.40 12.87
C THR A 83 60.85 -16.64 13.52
N PHE A 84 60.96 -16.72 14.84
CA PHE A 84 61.97 -15.98 15.58
C PHE A 84 62.33 -16.67 16.88
N ARG A 85 63.60 -16.62 17.33
CA ARG A 85 63.99 -17.35 18.55
C ARG A 85 63.57 -16.59 19.81
N GLN A 86 63.02 -17.32 20.76
CA GLN A 86 62.93 -16.88 22.14
C GLN A 86 64.35 -16.65 22.71
N LYS A 87 64.48 -15.73 23.66
CA LYS A 87 65.74 -15.49 24.38
C LYS A 87 66.24 -16.77 25.05
N GLY A 88 67.49 -17.14 24.77
CA GLY A 88 68.14 -18.31 25.37
C GLY A 88 67.60 -19.69 24.94
N SER A 89 66.78 -19.76 23.88
CA SER A 89 66.15 -20.99 23.42
C SER A 89 66.53 -21.34 21.98
N HIS A 90 66.67 -22.63 21.70
CA HIS A 90 66.83 -23.19 20.35
C HIS A 90 65.58 -23.93 19.85
N ARG A 91 64.46 -23.78 20.56
CA ARG A 91 63.21 -24.48 20.21
C ARG A 91 62.61 -23.92 18.93
N SER A 92 62.02 -24.80 18.13
CA SER A 92 61.13 -24.43 17.03
C SER A 92 59.78 -23.93 17.56
N GLY A 93 58.98 -23.30 16.68
CA GLY A 93 57.62 -22.89 17.04
C GLY A 93 57.51 -21.53 17.72
N THR A 94 58.62 -20.79 17.89
CA THR A 94 58.61 -19.43 18.43
C THR A 94 58.53 -18.41 17.30
N TYR A 95 57.81 -17.31 17.53
CA TYR A 95 57.56 -16.30 16.51
C TYR A 95 57.43 -14.89 17.09
N LEU A 96 57.58 -13.92 16.20
CA LEU A 96 57.13 -12.55 16.39
C LEU A 96 56.09 -12.23 15.33
N GLY A 97 55.24 -11.25 15.56
CA GLY A 97 54.19 -10.92 14.62
C GLY A 97 53.50 -9.61 14.92
N ALA A 98 52.57 -9.26 14.07
CA ALA A 98 51.70 -8.11 14.26
C ALA A 98 50.30 -8.46 13.78
N PHE A 99 49.29 -7.78 14.30
CA PHE A 99 47.92 -7.90 13.84
C PHE A 99 47.29 -6.54 13.61
N VAL A 100 46.30 -6.52 12.72
CA VAL A 100 45.37 -5.42 12.46
C VAL A 100 43.99 -6.01 12.39
N GLU A 101 43.02 -5.41 13.07
CA GLU A 101 41.64 -5.87 13.13
C GLU A 101 40.66 -4.72 12.99
N THR A 102 39.45 -5.04 12.54
CA THR A 102 38.43 -4.05 12.24
C THR A 102 37.03 -4.50 12.66
N ILE A 103 36.24 -3.58 13.20
CA ILE A 103 34.80 -3.78 13.44
C ILE A 103 34.01 -3.10 12.35
N THR A 104 33.10 -3.81 11.69
CA THR A 104 32.06 -3.24 10.79
C THR A 104 32.58 -2.45 9.58
N VAL A 105 33.90 -2.35 9.40
CA VAL A 105 34.55 -1.68 8.27
C VAL A 105 35.40 -2.67 7.48
N ALA A 106 35.49 -2.46 6.18
CA ALA A 106 36.30 -3.26 5.30
C ALA A 106 37.79 -2.93 5.49
N LEU A 107 38.61 -3.98 5.39
CA LEU A 107 40.06 -3.90 5.44
C LEU A 107 40.61 -3.37 4.10
N ASP A 108 41.33 -2.25 4.12
CA ASP A 108 42.10 -1.80 2.97
C ASP A 108 43.40 -2.60 2.90
N SER A 109 43.60 -3.38 1.85
CA SER A 109 44.70 -4.33 1.78
C SER A 109 46.07 -3.66 1.84
N ASN A 110 46.26 -2.53 1.16
CA ASN A 110 47.53 -1.81 1.19
C ASN A 110 47.80 -1.23 2.59
N ALA A 111 46.81 -0.59 3.20
CA ALA A 111 46.95 -0.03 4.54
C ALA A 111 47.23 -1.12 5.59
N VAL A 112 46.54 -2.27 5.53
CA VAL A 112 46.78 -3.42 6.41
C VAL A 112 48.23 -3.88 6.31
N PHE A 113 48.70 -4.20 5.10
CA PHE A 113 50.04 -4.78 4.95
C PHE A 113 51.16 -3.78 5.26
N GLU A 114 50.95 -2.48 5.02
CA GLU A 114 51.89 -1.43 5.46
C GLU A 114 51.90 -1.25 6.98
N MET A 115 50.74 -1.30 7.65
CA MET A 115 50.67 -1.28 9.12
C MET A 115 51.38 -2.47 9.74
N LEU A 116 51.08 -3.68 9.28
CA LEU A 116 51.71 -4.91 9.74
C LEU A 116 53.23 -4.80 9.60
N LYS A 117 53.71 -4.38 8.41
CA LYS A 117 55.14 -4.17 8.14
C LYS A 117 55.77 -3.17 9.10
N THR A 118 55.11 -2.04 9.36
CA THR A 118 55.60 -1.01 10.29
C THR A 118 55.74 -1.56 11.71
N LEU A 119 54.75 -2.31 12.19
CA LEU A 119 54.75 -2.93 13.52
C LEU A 119 55.85 -3.99 13.68
N VAL A 120 56.05 -4.83 12.65
CA VAL A 120 57.14 -5.83 12.66
C VAL A 120 58.50 -5.15 12.59
N GLN A 121 58.68 -4.12 11.76
CA GLN A 121 59.92 -3.36 11.71
C GLN A 121 60.24 -2.71 13.05
N TYR A 122 59.24 -2.15 13.74
CA TYR A 122 59.42 -1.61 15.07
C TYR A 122 59.91 -2.69 16.05
N GLN A 123 59.30 -3.88 16.04
CA GLN A 123 59.72 -4.98 16.91
C GLN A 123 61.16 -5.42 16.63
N LEU A 124 61.50 -5.56 15.36
CA LEU A 124 62.84 -5.93 14.93
C LEU A 124 63.89 -4.91 15.40
N GLN A 125 63.54 -3.62 15.46
CA GLN A 125 64.46 -2.57 15.91
C GLN A 125 64.61 -2.47 17.43
N HIS A 126 63.54 -2.76 18.19
CA HIS A 126 63.50 -2.46 19.63
C HIS A 126 63.60 -3.69 20.53
N PHE A 127 63.16 -4.86 20.07
CA PHE A 127 63.03 -6.07 20.91
C PHE A 127 63.91 -7.23 20.45
N VAL A 128 64.63 -7.07 19.35
CA VAL A 128 65.37 -8.15 18.70
C VAL A 128 66.86 -7.85 18.64
N ASP A 129 67.67 -8.86 18.97
CA ASP A 129 69.08 -8.92 18.63
C ASP A 129 69.24 -9.62 17.27
N PHE A 130 69.57 -8.84 16.24
CA PHE A 130 69.76 -9.34 14.88
C PHE A 130 70.96 -10.28 14.74
N SER A 131 72.01 -10.10 15.54
CA SER A 131 73.21 -10.93 15.46
C SER A 131 72.92 -12.36 15.90
N HIS A 132 72.06 -12.51 16.90
CA HIS A 132 71.68 -13.82 17.45
C HIS A 132 70.32 -14.33 16.98
N GLN A 133 69.55 -13.51 16.24
CA GLN A 133 68.18 -13.81 15.79
C GLN A 133 67.25 -14.21 16.94
N THR A 134 67.43 -13.55 18.09
CA THR A 134 66.71 -13.83 19.34
C THR A 134 66.14 -12.55 19.92
N TYR A 135 65.05 -12.67 20.67
CA TYR A 135 64.57 -11.56 21.49
C TYR A 135 65.65 -11.08 22.48
N GLN A 136 65.87 -9.78 22.55
CA GLN A 136 66.72 -9.15 23.58
C GLN A 136 65.93 -8.81 24.84
N SER A 137 64.67 -8.38 24.65
CA SER A 137 63.71 -8.03 25.71
C SER A 137 62.27 -8.36 25.28
N GLY A 138 61.39 -8.62 26.25
CA GLY A 138 59.98 -8.91 25.99
C GLY A 138 59.12 -7.68 25.70
N ILE A 139 58.03 -7.90 24.97
CA ILE A 139 57.06 -6.85 24.64
C ILE A 139 56.02 -6.63 25.74
N PHE A 140 55.89 -7.54 26.70
CA PHE A 140 54.91 -7.44 27.78
C PHE A 140 55.05 -6.11 28.56
N GLY A 141 53.94 -5.38 28.70
CA GLY A 141 53.89 -4.09 29.37
C GLY A 141 54.64 -2.94 28.64
N LYS A 142 55.07 -3.15 27.39
CA LYS A 142 55.65 -2.10 26.55
C LYS A 142 54.56 -1.46 25.69
N PRO A 143 54.66 -0.16 25.37
CA PRO A 143 53.71 0.47 24.46
C PRO A 143 53.94 -0.01 23.03
N CYS A 144 52.86 -0.13 22.26
CA CYS A 144 52.94 -0.23 20.80
C CYS A 144 53.30 1.15 20.22
N PRO A 145 54.00 1.24 19.08
CA PRO A 145 54.22 2.52 18.43
C PRO A 145 52.92 3.09 17.84
N ASP A 146 52.79 4.41 17.86
CA ASP A 146 51.77 5.11 17.09
C ASP A 146 51.96 4.84 15.59
N LEU A 147 50.84 4.67 14.86
CA LEU A 147 50.83 4.41 13.43
C LEU A 147 50.21 5.58 12.64
N PRO A 148 51.03 6.50 12.05
CA PRO A 148 50.53 7.63 11.26
C PRO A 148 49.68 7.23 10.05
N ILE A 149 49.86 5.99 9.55
CA ILE A 149 49.08 5.45 8.43
C ILE A 149 47.58 5.33 8.75
N LEU A 150 47.18 5.27 10.02
CA LEU A 150 45.77 5.28 10.43
C LEU A 150 45.02 6.54 9.96
N GLU A 151 45.71 7.67 9.82
CA GLU A 151 45.12 8.92 9.32
C GLU A 151 44.71 8.85 7.84
N LYS A 152 45.34 7.93 7.10
CA LYS A 152 45.11 7.70 5.68
C LYS A 152 44.10 6.58 5.42
N TRP A 153 43.64 5.89 6.46
CA TRP A 153 42.66 4.82 6.30
C TRP A 153 41.30 5.37 5.89
N GLU A 154 40.73 4.82 4.81
CA GLU A 154 39.37 5.13 4.36
C GLU A 154 38.40 4.09 4.94
N LEU A 155 37.54 4.52 5.88
CA LEU A 155 36.52 3.65 6.45
C LEU A 155 35.45 3.34 5.40
N LYS A 156 35.42 2.10 4.92
CA LYS A 156 34.36 1.59 4.04
C LYS A 156 33.50 0.63 4.85
N VAL A 157 32.18 0.80 4.84
CA VAL A 157 31.27 -0.10 5.60
C VAL A 157 31.38 -1.52 5.06
N ALA A 158 31.58 -2.50 5.95
CA ALA A 158 31.55 -3.91 5.58
C ALA A 158 30.12 -4.31 5.22
N ALA A 159 29.94 -4.98 4.08
CA ALA A 159 28.64 -5.51 3.69
C ALA A 159 28.22 -6.64 4.64
N THR A 160 26.99 -6.62 5.14
CA THR A 160 26.42 -7.67 5.98
C THR A 160 26.33 -8.98 5.20
N THR A 161 26.86 -10.05 5.77
CA THR A 161 26.92 -11.39 5.17
C THR A 161 25.95 -12.34 5.85
N LEU A 162 25.34 -13.25 5.06
CA LEU A 162 24.40 -14.29 5.54
C LEU A 162 25.05 -15.67 5.64
N PHE A 163 26.38 -15.75 5.54
CA PHE A 163 27.09 -17.02 5.57
C PHE A 163 27.22 -17.51 7.02
N ASN A 164 26.92 -18.79 7.24
CA ASN A 164 27.23 -19.45 8.50
C ASN A 164 28.75 -19.64 8.56
N ALA A 165 29.38 -19.15 9.61
CA ALA A 165 30.79 -19.44 9.87
C ALA A 165 30.96 -20.93 10.17
N THR A 166 32.06 -21.49 9.66
CA THR A 166 32.58 -22.78 10.09
C THR A 166 33.85 -22.54 10.91
N ASP A 167 34.15 -23.45 11.83
CA ASP A 167 35.42 -23.45 12.56
C ASP A 167 36.57 -24.06 11.73
N HIS A 168 36.35 -24.32 10.44
CA HIS A 168 37.37 -24.92 9.58
C HIS A 168 38.50 -23.93 9.27
N GLU A 169 39.69 -24.50 9.10
CA GLU A 169 40.88 -23.78 8.70
C GLU A 169 41.17 -24.01 7.20
N LEU A 170 41.58 -22.96 6.49
CA LEU A 170 41.98 -23.02 5.08
C LEU A 170 43.45 -22.61 4.93
N PHE A 171 44.19 -23.29 4.06
CA PHE A 171 45.53 -22.91 3.66
C PHE A 171 45.63 -22.61 2.16
N ILE A 172 46.29 -21.49 1.84
CA ILE A 172 46.58 -21.03 0.48
C ILE A 172 48.10 -20.86 0.33
N PRO A 173 48.81 -21.76 -0.38
CA PRO A 173 50.23 -21.59 -0.64
C PRO A 173 50.47 -20.42 -1.59
N LEU A 174 51.45 -19.58 -1.29
CA LEU A 174 51.90 -18.52 -2.19
C LEU A 174 53.17 -18.96 -2.93
N GLU A 175 53.27 -18.61 -4.20
CA GLU A 175 54.51 -18.79 -4.97
C GLU A 175 55.53 -17.70 -4.64
N ALA A 176 55.05 -16.49 -4.33
CA ALA A 176 55.85 -15.33 -3.98
C ALA A 176 55.12 -14.47 -2.95
N ASN A 177 55.87 -13.78 -2.08
CA ASN A 177 55.28 -13.00 -0.98
C ASN A 177 54.44 -11.82 -1.49
N GLU A 178 54.72 -11.32 -2.68
CA GLU A 178 53.98 -10.26 -3.38
C GLU A 178 52.52 -10.67 -3.65
N GLN A 179 52.23 -11.97 -3.80
CA GLN A 179 50.88 -12.48 -4.03
C GLN A 179 49.95 -12.30 -2.82
N ARG A 180 50.47 -11.98 -1.62
CA ARG A 180 49.68 -11.78 -0.40
C ARG A 180 48.55 -10.76 -0.58
N ILE A 181 48.80 -9.68 -1.34
CA ILE A 181 47.81 -8.62 -1.57
C ILE A 181 46.70 -9.12 -2.50
N GLU A 182 47.07 -9.81 -3.59
CA GLU A 182 46.10 -10.40 -4.53
C GLU A 182 45.24 -11.45 -3.83
N VAL A 183 45.85 -12.37 -3.08
CA VAL A 183 45.14 -13.40 -2.32
C VAL A 183 44.19 -12.78 -1.30
N PHE A 184 44.65 -11.79 -0.53
CA PHE A 184 43.81 -11.10 0.45
C PHE A 184 42.60 -10.42 -0.20
N ASN A 185 42.80 -9.73 -1.33
CA ASN A 185 41.70 -9.10 -2.08
C ASN A 185 40.71 -10.15 -2.60
N LEU A 186 41.21 -11.27 -3.13
CA LEU A 186 40.37 -12.38 -3.61
C LEU A 186 39.57 -13.02 -2.48
N LEU A 187 40.14 -13.15 -1.27
CA LEU A 187 39.43 -13.67 -0.09
C LEU A 187 38.23 -12.78 0.29
N HIS A 188 38.40 -11.46 0.24
CA HIS A 188 37.30 -10.51 0.45
C HIS A 188 36.24 -10.57 -0.67
N GLN A 189 36.68 -10.67 -1.92
CA GLN A 189 35.82 -10.74 -3.09
C GLN A 189 34.97 -12.00 -3.11
N THR A 190 35.57 -13.14 -2.77
CA THR A 190 34.90 -14.46 -2.73
C THR A 190 34.11 -14.71 -1.45
N LYS A 191 34.24 -13.82 -0.44
CA LYS A 191 33.62 -13.96 0.88
C LYS A 191 34.04 -15.21 1.65
N LEU A 192 35.20 -15.79 1.32
CA LEU A 192 35.72 -16.96 2.03
C LEU A 192 36.03 -16.68 3.50
N ILE A 193 36.38 -15.44 3.84
CA ILE A 193 36.62 -15.00 5.23
C ILE A 193 35.36 -15.17 6.11
N GLU A 194 34.17 -15.17 5.50
CA GLU A 194 32.91 -15.39 6.22
C GLU A 194 32.64 -16.86 6.52
N GLN A 195 33.23 -17.75 5.71
CA GLN A 195 32.98 -19.18 5.74
C GLN A 195 33.98 -19.92 6.62
N TYR A 196 35.25 -19.51 6.61
CA TYR A 196 36.32 -20.14 7.38
C TYR A 196 36.66 -19.34 8.62
N GLY A 197 36.87 -20.03 9.74
CA GLY A 197 37.30 -19.41 11.00
C GLY A 197 38.69 -18.81 10.86
N LYS A 198 39.62 -19.54 10.23
CA LYS A 198 41.00 -19.08 9.97
C LYS A 198 41.45 -19.43 8.56
N ILE A 199 42.10 -18.47 7.90
CA ILE A 199 42.69 -18.66 6.57
C ILE A 199 44.17 -18.29 6.65
N TYR A 200 45.01 -19.30 6.43
CA TYR A 200 46.46 -19.18 6.42
C TYR A 200 46.99 -19.03 4.99
N PHE A 201 48.01 -18.19 4.79
CA PHE A 201 48.74 -18.15 3.52
C PHE A 201 50.20 -17.76 3.74
N SER A 202 51.10 -18.37 2.99
CA SER A 202 52.55 -18.14 3.13
C SER A 202 53.30 -18.50 1.86
N ALA A 203 54.38 -17.77 1.58
CA ALA A 203 55.37 -18.12 0.57
C ALA A 203 56.55 -18.91 1.15
N ASN A 204 56.59 -19.15 2.47
CA ASN A 204 57.65 -19.90 3.11
C ASN A 204 57.53 -21.40 2.73
N PRO A 205 58.58 -22.02 2.16
CA PRO A 205 58.52 -23.41 1.71
C PRO A 205 58.26 -24.42 2.83
N GLU A 206 58.88 -24.25 4.01
CA GLU A 206 58.73 -25.17 5.14
C GLU A 206 57.31 -25.07 5.74
N ILE A 207 56.80 -23.85 5.94
CA ILE A 207 55.43 -23.60 6.41
C ILE A 207 54.42 -24.20 5.42
N SER A 208 54.63 -23.92 4.13
CA SER A 208 53.74 -24.40 3.06
C SER A 208 53.73 -25.92 2.99
N GLN A 209 54.90 -26.55 3.07
CA GLN A 209 55.02 -28.01 3.06
C GLN A 209 54.31 -28.64 4.26
N TYR A 210 54.41 -28.03 5.44
CA TYR A 210 53.73 -28.51 6.65
C TYR A 210 52.20 -28.41 6.49
N LEU A 211 51.68 -27.20 6.20
CA LEU A 211 50.23 -26.95 6.13
C LEU A 211 49.55 -27.71 4.97
N GLN A 212 50.24 -27.93 3.85
CA GLN A 212 49.74 -28.77 2.76
C GLN A 212 49.58 -30.24 3.15
N LYS A 213 50.40 -30.74 4.09
CA LYS A 213 50.33 -32.14 4.57
C LYS A 213 49.36 -32.30 5.74
N SER A 214 48.97 -31.22 6.42
CA SER A 214 48.12 -31.30 7.60
C SER A 214 46.69 -31.72 7.23
N PRO A 215 46.15 -32.84 7.76
CA PRO A 215 44.83 -33.33 7.37
C PRO A 215 43.66 -32.47 7.88
N GLN A 216 43.90 -31.64 8.90
CA GLN A 216 42.88 -30.81 9.56
C GLN A 216 42.60 -29.49 8.83
N ILE A 217 43.44 -29.13 7.86
CA ILE A 217 43.34 -27.87 7.13
C ILE A 217 42.89 -28.14 5.70
N GLU A 218 41.89 -27.41 5.23
CA GLU A 218 41.48 -27.42 3.82
C GLU A 218 42.50 -26.68 2.95
N LYS A 219 42.64 -27.05 1.67
CA LYS A 219 43.66 -26.46 0.79
C LYS A 219 43.01 -25.86 -0.43
N LEU A 220 43.46 -24.66 -0.78
CA LEU A 220 43.00 -23.94 -1.95
C LEU A 220 44.19 -23.36 -2.69
N SER A 221 44.31 -23.63 -3.99
CA SER A 221 45.37 -23.01 -4.78
C SER A 221 45.03 -21.56 -5.13
N PRO A 222 46.03 -20.67 -5.27
CA PRO A 222 45.81 -19.30 -5.76
C PRO A 222 45.09 -19.26 -7.12
N ALA A 223 45.43 -20.20 -8.02
CA ALA A 223 44.80 -20.30 -9.34
C ALA A 223 43.29 -20.59 -9.24
N TYR A 224 42.89 -21.50 -8.34
CA TYR A 224 41.48 -21.79 -8.14
C TYR A 224 40.75 -20.65 -7.42
N LEU A 225 41.39 -20.01 -6.44
CA LEU A 225 40.85 -18.81 -5.79
C LEU A 225 40.58 -17.68 -6.80
N LYS A 226 41.45 -17.50 -7.80
CA LYS A 226 41.23 -16.55 -8.89
C LYS A 226 40.02 -16.88 -9.75
N VAL A 227 39.77 -18.17 -10.03
CA VAL A 227 38.55 -18.61 -10.73
C VAL A 227 37.31 -18.30 -9.89
N LEU A 228 37.34 -18.54 -8.57
CA LEU A 228 36.25 -18.17 -7.67
C LEU A 228 36.02 -16.65 -7.67
N GLY A 229 37.08 -15.85 -7.64
CA GLY A 229 36.98 -14.39 -7.73
C GLY A 229 36.26 -13.95 -9.01
N GLN A 230 36.68 -14.47 -10.17
CA GLN A 230 36.02 -14.18 -11.45
C GLN A 230 34.53 -14.56 -11.46
N GLN A 231 34.16 -15.65 -10.79
CA GLN A 231 32.75 -16.03 -10.65
C GLN A 231 32.00 -15.07 -9.71
N ALA A 232 32.59 -14.72 -8.56
CA ALA A 232 32.03 -13.77 -7.61
C ALA A 232 31.78 -12.40 -8.25
N ASP A 233 32.67 -11.92 -9.12
CA ASP A 233 32.46 -10.69 -9.89
C ASP A 233 31.24 -10.78 -10.80
N ARG A 234 31.10 -11.88 -11.55
CA ARG A 234 29.93 -12.09 -12.42
C ARG A 234 28.63 -12.09 -11.63
N PHE A 235 28.62 -12.71 -10.45
CA PHE A 235 27.46 -12.69 -9.56
C PHE A 235 27.20 -11.29 -8.99
N THR A 236 28.24 -10.58 -8.56
CA THR A 236 28.13 -9.22 -8.02
C THR A 236 27.58 -8.25 -9.07
N GLN A 237 28.05 -8.34 -10.31
CA GLN A 237 27.54 -7.55 -11.43
C GLN A 237 26.07 -7.84 -11.73
N LYS A 238 25.69 -9.13 -11.78
CA LYS A 238 24.27 -9.51 -11.95
C LYS A 238 23.40 -9.02 -10.79
N PHE A 239 23.88 -9.16 -9.55
CA PHE A 239 23.17 -8.67 -8.38
C PHE A 239 22.98 -7.15 -8.43
N ALA A 240 24.02 -6.39 -8.78
CA ALA A 240 23.92 -4.95 -8.98
C ALA A 240 22.91 -4.59 -10.08
N GLN A 241 22.86 -5.34 -11.18
CA GLN A 241 21.84 -5.17 -12.22
C GLN A 241 20.43 -5.40 -11.68
N TYR A 242 20.20 -6.48 -10.93
CA TYR A 242 18.91 -6.76 -10.30
C TYR A 242 18.52 -5.71 -9.25
N ALA A 243 19.47 -5.28 -8.40
CA ALA A 243 19.24 -4.24 -7.42
C ALA A 243 18.88 -2.91 -8.08
N ASN A 244 19.56 -2.54 -9.17
CA ASN A 244 19.24 -1.34 -9.95
C ASN A 244 17.86 -1.45 -10.63
N ALA A 245 17.51 -2.62 -11.17
CA ALA A 245 16.20 -2.87 -11.76
C ALA A 245 15.09 -2.73 -10.70
N TYR A 246 15.30 -3.33 -9.52
CA TYR A 246 14.39 -3.23 -8.38
C TYR A 246 14.23 -1.78 -7.88
N GLN A 247 15.32 -1.01 -7.78
CA GLN A 247 15.24 0.40 -7.39
C GLN A 247 14.47 1.23 -8.42
N LYS A 248 14.68 0.98 -9.72
CA LYS A 248 13.91 1.64 -10.79
C LYS A 248 12.42 1.28 -10.71
N GLU A 249 12.09 0.02 -10.44
CA GLU A 249 10.72 -0.43 -10.27
C GLU A 249 10.05 0.22 -9.06
N LYS A 250 10.77 0.31 -7.94
CA LYS A 250 10.32 1.00 -6.73
C LYS A 250 10.05 2.49 -6.98
N GLN A 251 10.99 3.19 -7.63
CA GLN A 251 10.81 4.59 -8.03
C GLN A 251 9.62 4.77 -8.99
N GLY A 252 9.45 3.84 -9.94
CA GLY A 252 8.29 3.83 -10.84
C GLY A 252 6.98 3.71 -10.09
N LYS A 253 6.91 2.84 -9.07
CA LYS A 253 5.74 2.68 -8.21
C LYS A 253 5.42 3.96 -7.43
N GLU A 254 6.42 4.60 -6.85
CA GLU A 254 6.26 5.88 -6.12
C GLU A 254 5.74 7.00 -7.04
N GLN A 255 6.23 7.08 -8.28
CA GLN A 255 5.73 8.05 -9.27
C GLN A 255 4.28 7.79 -9.69
N ILE A 256 3.89 6.53 -9.84
CA ILE A 256 2.51 6.15 -10.15
C ILE A 256 1.58 6.53 -9.00
N GLU A 257 2.00 6.31 -7.75
CA GLU A 257 1.22 6.65 -6.56
C GLU A 257 1.02 8.17 -6.43
N GLN A 258 2.05 8.97 -6.72
CA GLN A 258 1.93 10.43 -6.79
C GLN A 258 0.94 10.89 -7.88
N ARG A 259 1.05 10.35 -9.10
CA ARG A 259 0.11 10.68 -10.19
C ARG A 259 -1.32 10.25 -9.88
N TYR A 260 -1.49 9.14 -9.17
CA TYR A 260 -2.80 8.68 -8.72
C TYR A 260 -3.42 9.67 -7.71
N GLN A 261 -2.65 10.15 -6.74
CA GLN A 261 -3.08 11.18 -5.79
C GLN A 261 -3.48 12.49 -6.50
N GLU A 262 -2.66 12.97 -7.45
CA GLU A 262 -2.96 14.16 -8.26
C GLU A 262 -4.24 13.99 -9.09
N LEU A 263 -4.44 12.82 -9.69
CA LEU A 263 -5.63 12.48 -10.46
C LEU A 263 -6.88 12.47 -9.56
N MET A 264 -6.79 11.86 -8.37
CA MET A 264 -7.88 11.83 -7.40
C MET A 264 -8.28 13.24 -6.95
N GLN A 265 -7.30 14.10 -6.67
CA GLN A 265 -7.54 15.49 -6.29
C GLN A 265 -8.19 16.30 -7.43
N THR A 266 -7.74 16.08 -8.67
CA THR A 266 -8.32 16.72 -9.86
C THR A 266 -9.76 16.29 -10.08
N MET A 267 -10.06 14.99 -9.97
CA MET A 267 -11.43 14.46 -10.09
C MET A 267 -12.33 15.01 -8.99
N GLN A 268 -11.87 15.06 -7.74
CA GLN A 268 -12.64 15.64 -6.63
C GLN A 268 -13.02 17.09 -6.91
N THR A 269 -12.05 17.89 -7.38
CA THR A 269 -12.29 19.30 -7.73
C THR A 269 -13.32 19.45 -8.86
N GLN A 270 -13.29 18.56 -9.86
CA GLN A 270 -14.28 18.57 -10.95
C GLN A 270 -15.68 18.17 -10.48
N ILE A 271 -15.77 17.18 -9.59
CA ILE A 271 -17.04 16.76 -8.98
C ILE A 271 -17.62 17.92 -8.16
N ASP A 272 -16.81 18.55 -7.30
CA ASP A 272 -17.24 19.67 -6.47
C ASP A 272 -17.71 20.84 -7.34
N ALA A 273 -17.00 21.16 -8.43
CA ALA A 273 -17.41 22.19 -9.37
C ALA A 273 -18.76 21.87 -10.05
N GLN A 274 -18.98 20.62 -10.48
CA GLN A 274 -20.26 20.20 -11.07
C GLN A 274 -21.40 20.22 -10.06
N VAL A 275 -21.17 19.72 -8.84
CA VAL A 275 -22.17 19.69 -7.77
C VAL A 275 -22.56 21.12 -7.39
N ASN A 276 -21.58 22.00 -7.18
CA ASN A 276 -21.84 23.40 -6.86
C ASN A 276 -22.59 24.14 -7.99
N SER A 277 -22.23 23.88 -9.25
CA SER A 277 -22.94 24.41 -10.41
C SER A 277 -24.41 23.96 -10.44
N LYS A 278 -24.68 22.67 -10.22
CA LYS A 278 -26.05 22.13 -10.16
C LYS A 278 -26.84 22.65 -8.97
N ILE A 279 -26.22 22.78 -7.80
CA ILE A 279 -26.85 23.35 -6.61
C ILE A 279 -27.23 24.82 -6.88
N GLY A 280 -26.32 25.61 -7.49
CA GLY A 280 -26.60 26.99 -7.88
C GLY A 280 -27.78 27.09 -8.84
N ALA A 281 -27.77 26.31 -9.93
CA ALA A 281 -28.86 26.27 -10.90
C ALA A 281 -30.21 25.85 -10.26
N PHE A 282 -30.19 24.88 -9.34
CA PHE A 282 -31.39 24.46 -8.63
C PHE A 282 -31.91 25.57 -7.69
N GLN A 283 -31.03 26.24 -6.95
CA GLN A 283 -31.41 27.37 -6.09
C GLN A 283 -32.01 28.52 -6.89
N GLU A 284 -31.45 28.84 -8.06
CA GLU A 284 -32.02 29.83 -8.98
C GLU A 284 -33.42 29.43 -9.45
N SER A 285 -33.62 28.17 -9.85
CA SER A 285 -34.94 27.66 -10.25
C SER A 285 -35.97 27.80 -9.12
N VAL A 286 -35.60 27.41 -7.90
CA VAL A 286 -36.46 27.55 -6.72
C VAL A 286 -36.81 29.01 -6.44
N ASN A 287 -35.84 29.92 -6.57
CA ASN A 287 -36.07 31.35 -6.38
C ASN A 287 -36.99 31.95 -7.45
N GLN A 288 -36.85 31.54 -8.71
CA GLN A 288 -37.75 31.94 -9.80
C GLN A 288 -39.17 31.46 -9.54
N GLU A 289 -39.34 30.21 -9.13
CA GLU A 289 -40.65 29.62 -8.86
C GLU A 289 -41.33 30.25 -7.64
N LYS A 290 -40.57 30.54 -6.58
CA LYS A 290 -41.04 31.31 -5.42
C LYS A 290 -41.49 32.72 -5.83
N SER A 291 -40.75 33.37 -6.74
CA SER A 291 -41.13 34.70 -7.26
C SER A 291 -42.42 34.64 -8.07
N ARG A 292 -42.61 33.62 -8.91
CA ARG A 292 -43.87 33.39 -9.64
C ARG A 292 -45.03 33.15 -8.69
N LEU A 293 -44.84 32.34 -7.65
CA LEU A 293 -45.86 32.07 -6.65
C LEU A 293 -46.28 33.35 -5.92
N ASN A 294 -45.32 34.20 -5.54
CA ASN A 294 -45.62 35.48 -4.89
C ASN A 294 -46.45 36.42 -5.80
N VAL A 295 -46.16 36.47 -7.10
CA VAL A 295 -46.98 37.22 -8.07
C VAL A 295 -48.40 36.65 -8.13
N HIS A 296 -48.55 35.33 -8.14
CA HIS A 296 -49.87 34.71 -8.17
C HIS A 296 -50.68 34.96 -6.89
N ILE A 297 -50.04 34.91 -5.72
CA ILE A 297 -50.67 35.26 -4.44
C ILE A 297 -51.15 36.71 -4.46
N ALA A 298 -50.36 37.65 -4.98
CA ALA A 298 -50.76 39.06 -5.11
C ALA A 298 -51.99 39.24 -6.03
N GLN A 299 -52.03 38.51 -7.16
CA GLN A 299 -53.18 38.52 -8.07
C GLN A 299 -54.43 37.94 -7.42
N LEU A 300 -54.31 36.87 -6.64
CA LEU A 300 -55.44 36.29 -5.90
C LEU A 300 -55.99 37.30 -4.88
N ALA A 301 -55.13 37.97 -4.12
CA ALA A 301 -55.54 39.00 -3.16
C ALA A 301 -56.25 40.19 -3.86
N GLU A 302 -55.79 40.59 -5.04
CA GLU A 302 -56.44 41.65 -5.82
C GLU A 302 -57.82 41.20 -6.36
N ASN A 303 -57.92 39.96 -6.84
CA ASN A 303 -59.19 39.37 -7.26
C ASN A 303 -60.19 39.26 -6.10
N GLU A 304 -59.74 38.83 -4.92
CA GLU A 304 -60.56 38.80 -3.69
C GLU A 304 -61.08 40.21 -3.35
N LYS A 305 -60.21 41.23 -3.40
CA LYS A 305 -60.61 42.63 -3.18
C LYS A 305 -61.64 43.10 -4.20
N MET A 306 -61.46 42.75 -5.48
CA MET A 306 -62.41 43.08 -6.54
C MET A 306 -63.76 42.39 -6.33
N GLN A 307 -63.75 41.11 -5.95
CA GLN A 307 -64.97 40.36 -5.62
C GLN A 307 -65.67 40.99 -4.41
N GLN A 308 -64.93 41.35 -3.36
CA GLN A 308 -65.51 42.02 -2.19
C GLN A 308 -66.13 43.37 -2.55
N ASN A 309 -65.50 44.15 -3.43
CA ASN A 309 -66.08 45.40 -3.93
C ASN A 309 -67.39 45.16 -4.68
N LYS A 310 -67.43 44.17 -5.59
CA LYS A 310 -68.67 43.78 -6.29
C LYS A 310 -69.77 43.32 -5.34
N ILE A 311 -69.43 42.57 -4.29
CA ILE A 311 -70.38 42.17 -3.25
C ILE A 311 -70.93 43.41 -2.53
N ASN A 312 -70.08 44.38 -2.21
CA ASN A 312 -70.51 45.62 -1.56
C ASN A 312 -71.42 46.46 -2.47
N GLU A 313 -71.09 46.59 -3.76
CA GLU A 313 -71.94 47.24 -4.77
C GLU A 313 -73.30 46.55 -4.90
N LEU A 314 -73.32 45.22 -4.95
CA LEU A 314 -74.56 44.44 -5.01
C LEU A 314 -75.41 44.65 -3.75
N ASN A 315 -74.78 44.64 -2.57
CA ASN A 315 -75.47 44.92 -1.30
C ASN A 315 -76.06 46.34 -1.26
N GLN A 316 -75.36 47.33 -1.83
CA GLN A 316 -75.89 48.68 -1.98
C GLN A 316 -77.11 48.70 -2.91
N HIS A 317 -77.01 48.04 -4.07
CA HIS A 317 -78.10 47.96 -5.03
C HIS A 317 -79.35 47.25 -4.45
N ILE A 318 -79.15 46.22 -3.63
CA ILE A 318 -80.21 45.54 -2.87
C ILE A 318 -80.91 46.54 -1.93
N ARG A 319 -80.15 47.30 -1.14
CA ARG A 319 -80.72 48.31 -0.22
C ARG A 319 -81.50 49.41 -0.95
N GLU A 320 -81.00 49.87 -2.10
CA GLU A 320 -81.68 50.85 -2.94
C GLU A 320 -82.99 50.29 -3.48
N THR A 321 -82.99 49.04 -3.94
CA THR A 321 -84.20 48.35 -4.44
C THR A 321 -85.20 48.09 -3.32
N GLU A 322 -84.74 47.70 -2.13
CA GLU A 322 -85.59 47.57 -0.94
C GLU A 322 -86.24 48.90 -0.57
N THR A 323 -85.50 50.01 -0.67
CA THR A 323 -86.02 51.36 -0.40
C THR A 323 -87.09 51.74 -1.43
N GLN A 324 -86.80 51.56 -2.72
CA GLN A 324 -87.78 51.80 -3.79
C GLN A 324 -89.03 50.92 -3.63
N ASN A 325 -88.87 49.66 -3.22
CA ASN A 325 -90.00 48.77 -2.97
C ASN A 325 -90.81 49.20 -1.74
N ARG A 326 -90.17 49.71 -0.68
CA ARG A 326 -90.89 50.33 0.45
C ARG A 326 -91.66 51.57 0.01
N GLU A 327 -91.07 52.43 -0.83
CA GLU A 327 -91.76 53.60 -1.39
C GLU A 327 -92.95 53.20 -2.27
N LYS A 328 -92.77 52.22 -3.15
CA LYS A 328 -93.86 51.65 -3.97
C LYS A 328 -94.94 51.00 -3.10
N ASN A 329 -94.57 50.27 -2.06
CA ASN A 329 -95.54 49.72 -1.11
C ASN A 329 -96.29 50.82 -0.36
N ASN A 330 -95.61 51.88 0.07
CA ASN A 330 -96.27 53.03 0.68
C ASN A 330 -97.23 53.72 -0.31
N ALA A 331 -96.85 53.84 -1.59
CA ALA A 331 -97.72 54.34 -2.65
C ALA A 331 -98.91 53.41 -2.91
N LEU A 332 -98.71 52.09 -2.91
CA LEU A 332 -99.77 51.09 -3.00
C LEU A 332 -100.71 51.13 -1.80
N VAL A 333 -100.20 51.31 -0.59
CA VAL A 333 -101.03 51.53 0.62
C VAL A 333 -101.83 52.82 0.49
N LYS A 334 -101.25 53.89 -0.08
CA LYS A 334 -101.94 55.14 -0.37
C LYS A 334 -103.02 54.96 -1.44
N ILE A 335 -102.74 54.21 -2.51
CA ILE A 335 -103.71 53.84 -3.55
C ILE A 335 -104.81 52.93 -2.97
N ALA A 336 -104.46 51.97 -2.11
CA ALA A 336 -105.41 51.12 -1.41
C ALA A 336 -106.30 51.94 -0.47
N SER A 337 -105.76 52.96 0.20
CA SER A 337 -106.56 53.90 1.00
C SER A 337 -107.47 54.78 0.14
N LEU A 338 -107.03 55.16 -1.07
CA LEU A 338 -107.86 55.87 -2.04
C LEU A 338 -108.95 54.96 -2.63
N LEU A 339 -108.65 53.68 -2.87
CA LEU A 339 -109.60 52.65 -3.31
C LEU A 339 -110.62 52.31 -2.22
N ASN A 340 -110.20 52.24 -0.95
CA ASN A 340 -111.10 52.03 0.18
C ASN A 340 -112.04 53.22 0.41
N ASN A 341 -111.66 54.42 -0.08
CA ASN A 341 -112.51 55.62 -0.12
C ASN A 341 -113.35 55.73 -1.41
N LEU A 342 -113.15 54.85 -2.38
CA LEU A 342 -113.85 54.84 -3.68
C LEU A 342 -114.81 53.64 -3.84
N ASP A 343 -115.12 52.92 -2.77
CA ASP A 343 -116.09 51.81 -2.78
C ASP A 343 -117.53 52.26 -2.42
N GLN A 344 -117.99 53.30 -3.13
CA GLN A 344 -119.41 53.55 -3.39
C GLN A 344 -119.60 54.03 -4.83
N LYS A 345 -119.39 53.12 -5.79
CA LYS A 345 -120.16 52.92 -7.05
C LYS A 345 -119.29 52.32 -8.16
N GLY A 346 -119.72 51.14 -8.65
CA GLY A 346 -119.71 50.85 -10.08
C GLY A 346 -118.48 50.12 -10.66
N ILE A 347 -118.55 48.79 -10.62
CA ILE A 347 -118.35 47.83 -11.73
C ILE A 347 -117.24 48.09 -12.79
N ALA A 348 -116.34 47.11 -12.86
CA ALA A 348 -115.63 46.53 -14.01
C ALA A 348 -114.73 47.39 -14.92
N SER A 349 -113.42 47.15 -14.76
CA SER A 349 -112.41 46.85 -15.80
C SER A 349 -111.05 46.90 -15.07
N VAL A 350 -110.19 45.89 -15.06
CA VAL A 350 -109.34 45.47 -16.18
C VAL A 350 -108.78 44.09 -15.83
N GLY A 351 -109.19 43.08 -16.60
CA GLY A 351 -108.30 41.96 -16.90
C GLY A 351 -107.37 42.43 -18.02
N LEU A 352 -106.06 42.26 -17.83
CA LEU A 352 -104.97 42.15 -18.84
C LEU A 352 -103.62 42.58 -18.22
N VAL A 353 -103.06 41.79 -17.29
CA VAL A 353 -101.61 41.87 -16.95
C VAL A 353 -101.00 40.48 -16.58
N ARG A 354 -101.80 39.47 -16.20
CA ARG A 354 -101.26 38.21 -15.65
C ARG A 354 -100.90 37.10 -16.65
N LYS A 355 -100.33 37.44 -17.80
CA LYS A 355 -99.74 36.43 -18.70
C LYS A 355 -98.33 36.79 -19.17
N GLU A 356 -98.07 38.08 -19.46
CA GLU A 356 -96.74 38.54 -19.87
C GLU A 356 -95.70 38.52 -18.74
N GLU A 357 -96.09 38.86 -17.50
CA GLU A 357 -95.17 38.78 -16.36
C GLU A 357 -94.83 37.33 -15.97
N LEU A 358 -95.74 36.39 -16.19
CA LEU A 358 -95.51 34.98 -15.88
C LEU A 358 -94.62 34.31 -16.94
N ASP A 359 -94.78 34.69 -18.21
CA ASP A 359 -93.93 34.21 -19.29
C ASP A 359 -92.54 34.86 -19.25
N SER A 360 -92.40 36.12 -18.83
CA SER A 360 -91.09 36.75 -18.60
C SER A 360 -90.34 36.16 -17.41
N LEU A 361 -91.04 35.80 -16.33
CA LEU A 361 -90.46 35.12 -15.17
C LEU A 361 -89.99 33.69 -15.50
N LYS A 362 -90.74 32.94 -16.33
CA LYS A 362 -90.29 31.64 -16.84
C LYS A 362 -89.07 31.76 -17.76
N GLN A 363 -88.98 32.83 -18.54
CA GLN A 363 -87.85 33.08 -19.43
C GLN A 363 -86.57 33.47 -18.65
N GLN A 364 -86.71 34.25 -17.57
CA GLN A 364 -85.60 34.60 -16.67
C GLN A 364 -85.13 33.41 -15.83
N LEU A 365 -86.03 32.52 -15.40
CA LEU A 365 -85.67 31.30 -14.67
C LEU A 365 -84.86 30.33 -15.55
N ASN A 366 -85.30 30.11 -16.80
CA ASN A 366 -84.57 29.28 -17.78
C ASN A 366 -83.21 29.90 -18.20
N ALA A 367 -83.07 31.22 -18.17
CA ALA A 367 -81.79 31.91 -18.42
C ALA A 367 -80.82 31.75 -17.24
N THR A 368 -81.34 31.75 -16.01
CA THR A 368 -80.55 31.58 -14.79
C THR A 368 -80.06 30.13 -14.65
N GLU A 369 -80.92 29.14 -14.95
CA GLU A 369 -80.51 27.72 -14.99
C GLU A 369 -79.44 27.44 -16.05
N ARG A 370 -79.52 28.09 -17.23
CA ARG A 370 -78.46 27.99 -18.26
C ARG A 370 -77.13 28.59 -17.82
N GLN A 371 -77.13 29.71 -17.09
CA GLN A 371 -75.89 30.29 -16.55
C GLN A 371 -75.27 29.41 -15.48
N GLN A 372 -76.09 28.77 -14.64
CA GLN A 372 -75.61 27.86 -13.60
C GLN A 372 -75.02 26.58 -14.20
N GLN A 373 -75.61 26.06 -15.28
CA GLN A 373 -75.08 24.91 -16.03
C GLN A 373 -73.77 25.23 -16.77
N LEU A 374 -73.60 26.45 -17.31
CA LEU A 374 -72.35 26.90 -17.92
C LEU A 374 -71.22 27.06 -16.89
N TYR A 375 -71.55 27.49 -15.66
CA TYR A 375 -70.59 27.60 -14.57
C TYR A 375 -70.15 26.23 -14.03
N LEU A 376 -71.08 25.26 -13.94
CA LEU A 376 -70.73 23.88 -13.56
C LEU A 376 -69.86 23.20 -14.63
N ASN A 377 -70.18 23.39 -15.92
CA ASN A 377 -69.36 22.86 -17.01
C ASN A 377 -67.94 23.47 -17.05
N SER A 378 -67.74 24.74 -16.65
CA SER A 378 -66.40 25.32 -16.59
C SER A 378 -65.57 24.78 -15.42
N LYS A 379 -66.22 24.45 -14.30
CA LYS A 379 -65.58 23.80 -13.14
C LYS A 379 -65.20 22.36 -13.43
N ASP A 380 -66.03 21.61 -14.14
CA ASP A 380 -65.70 20.25 -14.59
C ASP A 380 -64.50 20.25 -15.57
N GLN A 381 -64.36 21.30 -16.38
CA GLN A 381 -63.21 21.49 -17.27
C GLN A 381 -61.91 21.83 -16.52
N GLU A 382 -62.00 22.61 -15.44
CA GLU A 382 -60.87 22.89 -14.53
C GLU A 382 -60.40 21.64 -13.78
N ILE A 383 -61.34 20.81 -13.31
CA ILE A 383 -61.04 19.54 -12.63
C ILE A 383 -60.46 18.51 -13.62
N ALA A 384 -60.94 18.49 -14.87
CA ALA A 384 -60.37 17.65 -15.93
C ALA A 384 -58.92 18.05 -16.28
N ASN A 385 -58.62 19.36 -16.33
CA ASN A 385 -57.26 19.86 -16.57
C ASN A 385 -56.30 19.55 -15.42
N LEU A 386 -56.78 19.60 -14.16
CA LEU A 386 -55.98 19.23 -12.99
C LEU A 386 -55.70 17.72 -12.95
N ASN A 387 -56.69 16.89 -13.31
CA ASN A 387 -56.51 15.44 -13.41
C ASN A 387 -55.60 15.03 -14.58
N ALA A 388 -55.61 15.77 -15.69
CA ALA A 388 -54.66 15.57 -16.80
C ALA A 388 -53.21 15.90 -16.38
N TYR A 389 -53.01 16.94 -15.58
CA TYR A 389 -51.70 17.31 -15.04
C TYR A 389 -51.16 16.26 -14.03
N ILE A 390 -52.05 15.70 -13.19
CA ILE A 390 -51.70 14.62 -12.24
C ILE A 390 -51.42 13.29 -12.97
N GLN A 391 -52.10 13.01 -14.08
CA GLN A 391 -51.80 11.87 -14.96
C GLN A 391 -50.44 12.02 -15.67
N GLU A 392 -50.03 13.25 -16.00
CA GLU A 392 -48.72 13.51 -16.61
C GLU A 392 -47.55 13.27 -15.65
N LEU A 393 -47.72 13.58 -14.37
CA LEU A 393 -46.76 13.26 -13.30
C LEU A 393 -46.66 11.75 -13.00
N LYS A 394 -47.66 10.95 -13.38
CA LYS A 394 -47.65 9.48 -13.27
C LYS A 394 -47.10 8.76 -14.51
N LYS A 395 -46.68 9.48 -15.56
CA LYS A 395 -46.09 8.84 -16.73
C LYS A 395 -44.77 8.14 -16.34
N PRO A 396 -44.58 6.86 -16.72
CA PRO A 396 -43.42 6.05 -16.34
C PRO A 396 -42.08 6.59 -16.84
N ASP A 397 -42.08 7.61 -17.71
CA ASP A 397 -40.86 8.14 -18.31
C ASP A 397 -40.05 9.05 -17.38
N PHE A 398 -40.67 9.75 -16.42
CA PHE A 398 -39.92 10.51 -15.40
C PHE A 398 -39.18 9.58 -14.44
N LEU A 399 -39.86 8.52 -13.97
CA LEU A 399 -39.25 7.48 -13.15
C LEU A 399 -38.17 6.71 -13.91
N LYS A 400 -38.33 6.45 -15.23
CA LYS A 400 -37.28 5.86 -16.07
C LYS A 400 -36.06 6.77 -16.22
N TRP A 401 -36.23 8.09 -16.34
CA TRP A 401 -35.11 9.04 -16.39
C TRP A 401 -34.38 9.14 -15.04
N LEU A 402 -35.10 9.09 -13.93
CA LEU A 402 -34.52 9.05 -12.58
C LEU A 402 -33.76 7.74 -12.34
N PHE A 403 -34.30 6.59 -12.77
CA PHE A 403 -33.64 5.28 -12.70
C PHE A 403 -32.44 5.18 -13.65
N ALA A 404 -32.53 5.72 -14.87
CA ALA A 404 -31.41 5.77 -15.81
C ALA A 404 -30.26 6.66 -15.30
N GLY A 405 -30.58 7.77 -14.62
CA GLY A 405 -29.61 8.62 -13.92
C GLY A 405 -28.92 7.90 -12.75
N LEU A 406 -29.65 7.12 -11.96
CA LEU A 406 -29.07 6.35 -10.86
C LEU A 406 -28.25 5.15 -11.34
N CYS A 407 -28.70 4.43 -12.37
CA CYS A 407 -27.96 3.32 -12.97
C CYS A 407 -26.66 3.77 -13.65
N SER A 408 -26.62 4.95 -14.27
CA SER A 408 -25.39 5.49 -14.87
C SER A 408 -24.35 5.90 -13.81
N ILE A 409 -24.78 6.42 -12.66
CA ILE A 409 -23.89 6.68 -11.52
C ILE A 409 -23.33 5.36 -10.95
N PHE A 410 -24.17 4.32 -10.84
CA PHE A 410 -23.73 2.99 -10.37
C PHE A 410 -22.78 2.31 -11.36
N PHE A 411 -22.99 2.49 -12.67
CA PHE A 411 -22.12 1.97 -13.73
C PHE A 411 -20.76 2.68 -13.72
N ILE A 412 -20.73 4.00 -13.53
CA ILE A 412 -19.50 4.78 -13.38
C ILE A 412 -18.75 4.35 -12.10
N LEU A 413 -19.44 4.14 -10.98
CA LEU A 413 -18.82 3.61 -9.75
C LEU A 413 -18.26 2.19 -9.93
N SER A 414 -18.95 1.34 -10.69
CA SER A 414 -18.50 -0.04 -10.98
C SER A 414 -17.33 -0.06 -11.95
N CYS A 415 -17.27 0.87 -12.92
CA CYS A 415 -16.11 1.08 -13.77
C CYS A 415 -14.92 1.64 -12.98
N ILE A 416 -15.14 2.53 -12.00
CA ILE A 416 -14.07 3.06 -11.13
C ILE A 416 -13.51 1.95 -10.22
N LEU A 417 -14.37 1.07 -9.67
CA LEU A 417 -13.93 -0.10 -8.89
C LEU A 417 -13.25 -1.18 -9.76
N GLY A 418 -13.71 -1.39 -11.00
CA GLY A 418 -13.08 -2.29 -11.96
C GLY A 418 -11.73 -1.80 -12.48
N VAL A 419 -11.53 -0.48 -12.56
CA VAL A 419 -10.26 0.15 -12.96
C VAL A 419 -9.24 0.17 -11.80
N MET A 420 -9.68 0.07 -10.53
CA MET A 420 -8.78 -0.11 -9.37
C MET A 420 -8.16 -1.51 -9.25
N GLN A 421 -8.50 -2.46 -10.14
CA GLN A 421 -7.86 -3.78 -10.20
C GLN A 421 -6.96 -4.01 -11.44
N TYR A 422 -6.68 -2.99 -12.24
CA TYR A 422 -5.89 -3.15 -13.47
C TYR A 422 -4.76 -2.12 -13.58
N SER A 423 -3.53 -2.56 -13.33
CA SER A 423 -2.35 -1.93 -13.93
C SER A 423 -1.23 -2.95 -14.21
N ASN A 424 -1.17 -3.34 -15.49
CA ASN A 424 0.00 -3.67 -16.32
C ASN A 424 1.03 -4.76 -15.95
N ASP A 425 0.80 -5.57 -14.92
CA ASP A 425 1.32 -6.96 -14.91
C ASP A 425 0.28 -7.97 -15.47
N ASP A 426 -0.82 -7.43 -16.00
CA ASP A 426 -2.06 -8.16 -16.24
C ASP A 426 -2.26 -8.66 -17.67
N ALA A 427 -1.43 -8.39 -18.67
CA ALA A 427 -1.69 -8.94 -20.02
C ALA A 427 -1.55 -10.48 -20.07
N ASN A 428 -0.58 -11.04 -19.34
CA ASN A 428 -0.38 -12.48 -19.24
C ASN A 428 -1.34 -13.13 -18.23
N LYS A 429 -1.65 -12.45 -17.11
CA LYS A 429 -2.65 -12.92 -16.13
C LYS A 429 -4.09 -12.76 -16.63
N LEU A 430 -4.40 -11.78 -17.47
CA LEU A 430 -5.68 -11.64 -18.17
C LEU A 430 -5.86 -12.77 -19.18
N LYS A 431 -4.80 -13.17 -19.90
CA LYS A 431 -4.87 -14.34 -20.79
C LYS A 431 -5.11 -15.64 -20.00
N GLU A 432 -4.49 -15.78 -18.83
CA GLU A 432 -4.71 -16.91 -17.93
C GLU A 432 -6.10 -16.86 -17.24
N SER A 433 -6.58 -15.67 -16.86
CA SER A 433 -7.88 -15.49 -16.22
C SER A 433 -9.04 -15.58 -17.23
N THR A 434 -8.85 -15.13 -18.48
CA THR A 434 -9.82 -15.32 -19.57
C THR A 434 -9.96 -16.80 -19.89
N ASN A 435 -8.85 -17.55 -19.92
CA ASN A 435 -8.88 -19.02 -20.03
C ASN A 435 -9.57 -19.67 -18.81
N LYS A 436 -9.35 -19.18 -17.59
CA LYS A 436 -10.06 -19.67 -16.38
C LYS A 436 -11.55 -19.31 -16.39
N VAL A 437 -11.93 -18.13 -16.86
CA VAL A 437 -13.33 -17.70 -16.99
C VAL A 437 -14.03 -18.51 -18.07
N GLU A 438 -13.37 -18.82 -19.18
CA GLU A 438 -13.91 -19.69 -20.22
C GLU A 438 -14.05 -21.14 -19.74
N GLN A 439 -13.07 -21.65 -18.97
CA GLN A 439 -13.19 -22.95 -18.28
C GLN A 439 -14.32 -22.95 -17.24
N LEU A 440 -14.49 -21.88 -16.47
CA LEU A 440 -15.58 -21.74 -15.50
C LEU A 440 -16.94 -21.59 -16.18
N LYS A 441 -17.02 -20.91 -17.32
CA LYS A 441 -18.25 -20.78 -18.11
C LYS A 441 -18.64 -22.13 -18.72
N ASN A 442 -17.67 -22.90 -19.20
CA ASN A 442 -17.89 -24.27 -19.67
C ASN A 442 -18.33 -25.19 -18.52
N LYS A 443 -17.70 -25.11 -17.35
CA LYS A 443 -18.14 -25.82 -16.14
C LYS A 443 -19.52 -25.40 -15.65
N ASN A 444 -19.85 -24.11 -15.72
CA ASN A 444 -21.18 -23.62 -15.33
C ASN A 444 -22.26 -24.12 -16.31
N THR A 445 -21.94 -24.16 -17.60
CA THR A 445 -22.83 -24.74 -18.63
C THR A 445 -23.01 -26.25 -18.42
N GLU A 446 -21.96 -26.95 -17.99
CA GLU A 446 -22.01 -28.38 -17.63
C GLU A 446 -22.83 -28.60 -16.34
N LEU A 447 -22.65 -27.76 -15.32
CA LEU A 447 -23.45 -27.78 -14.09
C LEU A 447 -24.91 -27.44 -14.35
N GLU A 448 -25.23 -26.50 -15.25
CA GLU A 448 -26.60 -26.22 -15.67
C GLU A 448 -27.24 -27.43 -16.38
N LYS A 449 -26.47 -28.15 -17.22
CA LYS A 449 -26.94 -29.41 -17.81
C LYS A 449 -27.17 -30.47 -16.74
N ILE A 450 -26.24 -30.66 -15.80
CA ILE A 450 -26.38 -31.61 -14.69
C ILE A 450 -27.60 -31.26 -13.83
N ASN A 451 -27.81 -29.97 -13.53
CA ASN A 451 -28.94 -29.52 -12.72
C ASN A 451 -30.27 -29.71 -13.47
N LYS A 452 -30.28 -29.49 -14.79
CA LYS A 452 -31.45 -29.79 -15.63
C LYS A 452 -31.74 -31.30 -15.69
N ASP A 453 -30.72 -32.14 -15.82
CA ASP A 453 -30.87 -33.60 -15.80
C ASP A 453 -31.31 -34.12 -14.42
N GLN A 454 -30.81 -33.53 -13.34
CA GLN A 454 -31.25 -33.82 -11.97
C GLN A 454 -32.70 -33.41 -11.76
N LYS A 455 -33.11 -32.25 -12.26
CA LYS A 455 -34.52 -31.82 -12.21
C LYS A 455 -35.43 -32.78 -12.96
N ILE A 456 -35.03 -33.24 -14.15
CA ILE A 456 -35.77 -34.25 -14.91
C ILE A 456 -35.87 -35.56 -14.12
N LYS A 457 -34.77 -36.02 -13.49
CA LYS A 457 -34.79 -37.22 -12.65
C LYS A 457 -35.66 -37.08 -11.40
N ILE A 458 -35.68 -35.90 -10.78
CA ILE A 458 -36.57 -35.62 -9.65
C ILE A 458 -38.02 -35.66 -10.11
N GLU A 459 -38.36 -35.04 -11.23
CA GLU A 459 -39.71 -35.09 -11.80
C GLU A 459 -40.14 -36.51 -12.22
N GLU A 460 -39.21 -37.36 -12.67
CA GLU A 460 -39.46 -38.79 -12.91
C GLU A 460 -39.65 -39.57 -11.62
N LEU A 461 -38.85 -39.30 -10.58
CA LEU A 461 -38.99 -39.93 -9.27
C LEU A 461 -40.31 -39.54 -8.61
N GLU A 462 -40.72 -38.28 -8.68
CA GLU A 462 -42.02 -37.81 -8.17
C GLU A 462 -43.18 -38.43 -8.95
N ARG A 463 -43.05 -38.58 -10.28
CA ARG A 463 -44.05 -39.31 -11.08
C ARG A 463 -44.11 -40.79 -10.71
N ASN A 464 -42.97 -41.44 -10.49
CA ASN A 464 -42.92 -42.83 -10.09
C ASN A 464 -43.44 -43.02 -8.66
N GLN A 465 -43.14 -42.12 -7.74
CA GLN A 465 -43.66 -42.12 -6.38
C GLN A 465 -45.17 -41.92 -6.39
N SER A 466 -45.69 -41.00 -7.21
CA SER A 466 -47.13 -40.83 -7.41
C SER A 466 -47.79 -42.10 -7.97
N ARG A 467 -47.14 -42.81 -8.89
CA ARG A 467 -47.62 -44.10 -9.43
C ARG A 467 -47.58 -45.22 -8.39
N VAL A 468 -46.58 -45.26 -7.52
CA VAL A 468 -46.49 -46.21 -6.41
C VAL A 468 -47.60 -45.94 -5.39
N THR A 469 -47.81 -44.67 -4.99
CA THR A 469 -48.91 -44.30 -4.09
C THR A 469 -50.27 -44.61 -4.70
N GLU A 470 -50.44 -44.42 -6.00
CA GLU A 470 -51.69 -44.77 -6.71
C GLU A 470 -51.88 -46.30 -6.84
N GLN A 471 -50.79 -47.08 -6.96
CA GLN A 471 -50.84 -48.54 -6.90
C GLN A 471 -51.11 -49.05 -5.48
N GLU A 472 -50.55 -48.44 -4.44
CA GLU A 472 -50.84 -48.77 -3.04
C GLU A 472 -52.30 -48.43 -2.67
N LEU A 473 -52.83 -47.31 -3.17
CA LEU A 473 -54.26 -46.97 -3.04
C LEU A 473 -55.18 -47.94 -3.80
N LYS A 474 -54.73 -48.48 -4.95
CA LYS A 474 -55.46 -49.52 -5.70
C LYS A 474 -55.29 -50.94 -5.12
N GLN A 475 -54.24 -51.18 -4.33
CA GLN A 475 -53.99 -52.46 -3.64
C GLN A 475 -54.47 -52.47 -2.17
N SER A 476 -54.90 -51.33 -1.62
CA SER A 476 -55.52 -51.24 -0.30
C SER A 476 -57.06 -51.17 -0.32
N PRO A 477 -57.75 -52.14 -0.92
CA PRO A 477 -59.05 -52.58 -0.43
C PRO A 477 -58.96 -54.05 -0.01
N ASN A 478 -58.51 -54.31 1.21
CA ASN A 478 -58.86 -55.47 2.06
C ASN A 478 -57.76 -55.78 3.09
N ARG A 479 -57.64 -54.95 4.13
CA ARG A 479 -57.25 -55.41 5.48
C ARG A 479 -58.05 -54.68 6.56
N ALA A 480 -59.34 -54.50 6.31
CA ALA A 480 -60.32 -54.59 7.38
C ALA A 480 -60.90 -56.00 7.26
N ILE A 481 -61.03 -56.70 8.39
CA ILE A 481 -61.62 -58.04 8.53
C ILE A 481 -60.65 -59.20 8.25
N GLN A 482 -59.81 -59.47 9.25
CA GLN A 482 -59.60 -60.78 9.91
C GLN A 482 -58.62 -60.48 11.06
N GLY A 483 -58.99 -60.50 12.34
CA GLY A 483 -60.04 -61.24 13.00
C GLY A 483 -59.39 -62.22 13.96
N LYS A 484 -59.39 -61.83 15.25
CA LYS A 484 -59.32 -62.64 16.48
C LYS A 484 -58.14 -63.57 16.72
#